data_AF-A0A4S4CC22-F1
#
_entry.id   AF-A0A4S4CC22-F1
#
_cell.length_a   1.000
_cell.length_b   1.000
_cell.length_c   1.000
_cell.angle_alpha   90.00
_cell.angle_beta   90.00
_cell.angle_gamma   90.00
#
_symmetry.space_group_name_H-M   'P 1'
#
loop_
_entity.id
_entity.type
_entity.pdbx_description
1 polymer ?
#
loop_
_entity_poly.entity_id
_entity_poly.type
_entity_poly.pdbx_seq_one_letter_code
_entity_poly.pdbx_strand_id
1 'polypeptide(L)'
;MPTENKTARTINTLIRVGRALRDPEPEAAPGAAGLGDAARRLGTRALGSARVQGLGAQVQELRAQAAARADQRLETLIAEARARRGETPPDEVALLLARRRQERDEQLERVRARTALLAQGETPEQRAVLTRVAAVTPWAGGETGALRYTQLLDDLAPKGGAVAEMAVHRALWTLAERRVLAVSPHGVVTAIPTLTAVPDALPSP
;
A
#
# COMPACT_ATOMS: atom_id res chain seq x y z
N MET A 1 26.66 7.27 46.93
CA MET A 1 25.79 6.12 46.56
C MET A 1 25.40 6.30 45.09
N PRO A 2 25.76 5.37 44.19
CA PRO A 2 25.83 5.60 42.74
C PRO A 2 24.53 5.23 42.03
N THR A 3 23.75 6.21 41.56
CA THR A 3 22.47 6.00 40.85
C THR A 3 22.54 6.26 39.34
N GLU A 4 23.61 6.89 38.84
CA GLU A 4 23.72 7.30 37.42
C GLU A 4 23.95 6.12 36.44
N ASN A 5 24.61 5.06 36.90
CA ASN A 5 24.98 3.94 36.02
C ASN A 5 23.82 3.02 35.61
N LYS A 6 22.70 3.02 36.35
CA LYS A 6 21.57 2.10 36.07
C LYS A 6 20.67 2.65 34.97
N THR A 7 20.41 3.96 34.99
CA THR A 7 19.56 4.66 34.01
C THR A 7 20.21 4.66 32.62
N ALA A 8 21.53 4.92 32.55
CA ALA A 8 22.27 4.85 31.29
C ALA A 8 22.29 3.45 30.67
N ARG A 9 22.34 2.41 31.51
CA ARG A 9 22.34 1.01 31.07
C ARG A 9 20.97 0.59 30.53
N THR A 10 19.88 0.99 31.19
CA THR A 10 18.51 0.70 30.73
C THR A 10 18.18 1.43 29.43
N ILE A 11 18.61 2.68 29.28
CA ILE A 11 18.41 3.45 28.04
C ILE A 11 19.21 2.82 26.88
N ASN A 12 20.46 2.39 27.11
CA ASN A 12 21.22 1.67 26.08
C ASN A 12 20.59 0.33 25.68
N THR A 13 20.00 -0.40 26.62
CA THR A 13 19.28 -1.65 26.31
C THR A 13 18.02 -1.40 25.49
N LEU A 14 17.27 -0.33 25.81
CA LEU A 14 16.06 0.05 25.04
C LEU A 14 16.40 0.54 23.63
N ILE A 15 17.49 1.29 23.46
CA ILE A 15 18.00 1.70 22.13
C ILE A 15 18.48 0.49 21.33
N ARG A 16 19.13 -0.49 21.98
CA ARG A 16 19.62 -1.72 21.33
C ARG A 16 18.46 -2.63 20.88
N VAL A 17 17.40 -2.74 21.68
CA VAL A 17 16.19 -3.50 21.33
C VAL A 17 15.39 -2.78 20.24
N GLY A 18 15.30 -1.45 20.30
CA GLY A 18 14.68 -0.65 19.23
C GLY A 18 15.42 -0.72 17.89
N ARG A 19 16.74 -0.92 17.91
CA ARG A 19 17.55 -1.12 16.70
C ARG A 19 17.44 -2.54 16.14
N ALA A 20 17.37 -3.56 17.00
CA ALA A 20 17.19 -4.96 16.59
C ALA A 20 15.81 -5.25 15.96
N LEU A 21 14.79 -4.44 16.26
CA LEU A 21 13.48 -4.51 15.62
C LEU A 21 13.41 -3.76 14.29
N ARG A 22 14.37 -2.88 13.99
CA ARG A 22 14.36 -2.01 12.82
C ARG A 22 15.22 -2.51 11.67
N ASP A 23 16.25 -3.31 11.96
CA ASP A 23 17.10 -3.96 10.96
C ASP A 23 17.24 -5.46 11.30
N PRO A 24 16.54 -6.37 10.62
CA PRO A 24 17.00 -7.76 10.57
C PRO A 24 18.25 -7.78 9.69
N GLU A 25 19.44 -7.72 10.29
CA GLU A 25 20.65 -8.08 9.55
C GLU A 25 20.52 -9.55 9.10
N PRO A 26 20.70 -9.85 7.81
CA PRO A 26 20.69 -11.21 7.33
C PRO A 26 22.03 -11.85 7.72
N GLU A 27 22.05 -12.59 8.82
CA GLU A 27 23.07 -13.62 9.04
C GLU A 27 22.98 -14.61 7.89
N ALA A 28 23.94 -14.52 6.97
CA ALA A 28 24.07 -15.39 5.82
C ALA A 28 24.44 -16.80 6.30
N ALA A 29 23.41 -17.63 6.54
CA ALA A 29 23.58 -19.07 6.63
C ALA A 29 24.19 -19.59 5.32
N PRO A 30 25.32 -20.33 5.36
CA PRO A 30 25.97 -20.88 4.18
C PRO A 30 25.11 -22.03 3.64
N GLY A 31 24.18 -21.69 2.75
CA GLY A 31 23.22 -22.61 2.13
C GLY A 31 22.13 -21.92 1.31
N ALA A 32 21.92 -20.62 1.49
CA ALA A 32 20.84 -19.85 0.84
C ALA A 32 21.17 -19.34 -0.59
N ALA A 33 22.35 -19.66 -1.14
CA ALA A 33 22.78 -19.15 -2.45
C ALA A 33 22.04 -19.79 -3.64
N GLY A 34 21.43 -20.97 -3.48
CA GLY A 34 20.71 -21.66 -4.57
C GLY A 34 19.24 -21.24 -4.72
N LEU A 35 18.55 -21.01 -3.61
CA LEU A 35 17.11 -20.71 -3.59
C LEU A 35 16.81 -19.24 -3.91
N GLY A 36 17.65 -18.30 -3.46
CA GLY A 36 17.49 -16.87 -3.78
C GLY A 36 17.66 -16.57 -5.26
N ASP A 37 18.55 -17.30 -5.94
CA ASP A 37 18.85 -17.13 -7.35
C ASP A 37 17.81 -17.82 -8.26
N ALA A 38 17.21 -18.92 -7.79
CA ALA A 38 16.05 -19.54 -8.42
C ALA A 38 14.78 -18.67 -8.24
N ALA A 39 14.59 -18.07 -7.06
CA ALA A 39 13.51 -17.12 -6.79
C ALA A 39 13.67 -15.83 -7.59
N ARG A 40 14.91 -15.33 -7.78
CA ARG A 40 15.20 -14.15 -8.60
C ARG A 40 15.03 -14.43 -10.11
N ARG A 41 15.35 -15.65 -10.58
CA ARG A 41 15.11 -16.10 -11.96
C ARG A 41 13.63 -16.43 -12.26
N LEU A 42 12.86 -16.86 -11.25
CA LEU A 42 11.40 -17.00 -11.37
C LEU A 42 10.68 -15.65 -11.27
N GLY A 43 11.17 -14.74 -10.41
CA GLY A 43 10.66 -13.38 -10.28
C GLY A 43 10.83 -12.55 -11.56
N THR A 44 11.95 -12.73 -12.27
CA THR A 44 12.19 -12.02 -13.55
C THR A 44 11.36 -12.54 -14.72
N ARG A 45 10.91 -13.80 -14.70
CA ARG A 45 9.98 -14.36 -15.72
C ARG A 45 8.51 -14.10 -15.43
N ALA A 46 8.15 -13.73 -14.19
CA ALA A 46 6.77 -13.54 -13.76
C ALA A 46 6.29 -12.07 -13.78
N LEU A 47 7.13 -11.13 -14.23
CA LEU A 47 6.84 -9.68 -14.29
C LEU A 47 5.74 -9.29 -15.31
N GLY A 48 5.29 -10.22 -16.16
CA GLY A 48 4.32 -9.94 -17.22
C GLY A 48 2.93 -10.53 -17.05
N SER A 49 2.65 -11.32 -16.00
CA SER A 49 1.33 -11.98 -15.88
C SER A 49 0.37 -11.20 -14.98
N ALA A 50 -0.79 -10.81 -15.51
CA ALA A 50 -1.85 -10.12 -14.77
C ALA A 50 -2.34 -10.86 -13.51
N ARG A 51 -2.08 -12.17 -13.42
CA ARG A 51 -2.33 -13.00 -12.24
C ARG A 51 -1.38 -12.71 -11.09
N VAL A 52 -0.09 -12.51 -11.38
CA VAL A 52 0.94 -12.22 -10.35
C VAL A 52 0.81 -10.80 -9.83
N GLN A 53 0.43 -9.84 -10.69
CA GLN A 53 0.15 -8.47 -10.24
C GLN A 53 -1.11 -8.40 -9.35
N GLY A 54 -2.17 -9.17 -9.68
CA GLY A 54 -3.37 -9.29 -8.83
C GLY A 54 -3.08 -9.96 -7.49
N LEU A 55 -2.29 -11.04 -7.46
CA LEU A 55 -1.87 -11.71 -6.23
C LEU A 55 -0.95 -10.82 -5.38
N GLY A 56 -0.06 -10.05 -6.01
CA GLY A 56 0.82 -9.10 -5.32
C GLY A 56 0.02 -8.00 -4.60
N ALA A 57 -0.97 -7.40 -5.28
CA ALA A 57 -1.86 -6.42 -4.66
C ALA A 57 -2.65 -7.02 -3.48
N GLN A 58 -3.18 -8.22 -3.66
CA GLN A 58 -3.95 -8.91 -2.63
C GLN A 58 -3.10 -9.31 -1.41
N VAL A 59 -1.85 -9.74 -1.63
CA VAL A 59 -0.89 -10.02 -0.55
C VAL A 59 -0.52 -8.74 0.20
N GLN A 60 -0.32 -7.62 -0.50
CA GLN A 60 -0.03 -6.34 0.16
C GLN A 60 -1.20 -5.85 0.99
N GLU A 61 -2.43 -6.00 0.50
CA GLU A 61 -3.63 -5.70 1.25
C GLU A 61 -3.78 -6.57 2.51
N LEU A 62 -3.58 -7.89 2.38
CA LEU A 62 -3.62 -8.79 3.52
C LEU A 62 -2.53 -8.47 4.55
N ARG A 63 -1.33 -8.11 4.11
CA ARG A 63 -0.24 -7.67 5.01
C ARG A 63 -0.58 -6.37 5.72
N ALA A 64 -1.12 -5.39 5.01
CA ALA A 64 -1.55 -4.13 5.61
C ALA A 64 -2.65 -4.35 6.66
N GLN A 65 -3.64 -5.19 6.35
CA GLN A 65 -4.70 -5.57 7.28
C GLN A 65 -4.15 -6.35 8.50
N ALA A 66 -3.22 -7.28 8.29
CA ALA A 66 -2.60 -8.05 9.37
C ALA A 66 -1.78 -7.16 10.30
N ALA A 67 -0.97 -6.24 9.75
CA ALA A 67 -0.21 -5.26 10.51
C ALA A 67 -1.15 -4.35 11.33
N ALA A 68 -2.23 -3.86 10.71
CA ALA A 68 -3.23 -3.04 11.40
C ALA A 68 -3.90 -3.77 12.57
N ARG A 69 -4.22 -5.06 12.41
CA ARG A 69 -4.78 -5.90 13.50
C ARG A 69 -3.78 -6.13 14.63
N ALA A 70 -2.51 -6.36 14.30
CA ALA A 70 -1.45 -6.55 15.29
C ALA A 70 -1.25 -5.28 16.13
N ASP A 71 -1.17 -4.12 15.48
CA ASP A 71 -1.05 -2.83 16.17
C ASP A 71 -2.26 -2.55 17.07
N GLN A 72 -3.48 -2.80 16.58
CA GLN A 72 -4.69 -2.64 17.39
C GLN A 72 -4.67 -3.56 18.62
N ARG A 73 -4.21 -4.81 18.46
CA ARG A 73 -4.12 -5.75 19.56
C ARG A 73 -3.11 -5.30 20.62
N LEU A 74 -1.98 -4.74 20.19
CA LEU A 74 -0.98 -4.17 21.09
C LEU A 74 -1.54 -2.96 21.85
N GLU A 75 -2.26 -2.06 21.17
CA GLU A 75 -2.91 -0.92 21.85
C GLU A 75 -3.92 -1.38 22.91
N THR A 76 -4.74 -2.39 22.60
CA THR A 76 -5.69 -2.96 23.56
C THR A 76 -4.97 -3.53 24.78
N LEU A 77 -3.90 -4.29 24.58
CA LEU A 77 -3.13 -4.88 25.68
C LEU A 77 -2.46 -3.82 26.56
N ILE A 78 -1.93 -2.74 25.96
CA ILE A 78 -1.35 -1.61 26.71
C ILE A 78 -2.42 -0.87 27.51
N ALA A 79 -3.60 -0.64 26.91
CA ALA A 79 -4.72 0.01 27.58
C ALA A 79 -5.23 -0.85 28.75
N GLU A 80 -5.43 -2.15 28.54
CA GLU A 80 -5.83 -3.09 29.60
C GLU A 80 -4.80 -3.16 30.73
N ALA A 81 -3.50 -3.21 30.40
CA ALA A 81 -2.43 -3.26 31.39
C ALA A 81 -2.37 -1.98 32.25
N ARG A 82 -2.64 -0.82 31.65
CA ARG A 82 -2.72 0.47 32.37
C ARG A 82 -3.99 0.60 33.19
N ALA A 83 -5.13 0.16 32.67
CA ALA A 83 -6.39 0.12 33.42
C ALA A 83 -6.27 -0.74 34.69
N ARG A 84 -5.60 -1.91 34.60
CA ARG A 84 -5.29 -2.75 35.77
C ARG A 84 -4.38 -2.06 36.81
N ARG A 85 -3.59 -1.06 36.40
CA ARG A 85 -2.73 -0.26 37.28
C ARG A 85 -3.37 1.05 37.73
N GLY A 86 -4.58 1.36 37.25
CA GLY A 86 -5.24 2.64 37.49
C GLY A 86 -4.56 3.85 36.82
N GLU A 87 -3.70 3.60 35.82
CA GLU A 87 -2.95 4.65 35.13
C GLU A 87 -3.76 5.15 33.93
N THR A 88 -4.11 6.44 33.93
CA THR A 88 -4.63 7.11 32.74
C THR A 88 -3.44 7.58 31.90
N PRO A 89 -3.43 7.35 30.56
CA PRO A 89 -2.38 7.88 29.72
C PRO A 89 -2.38 9.42 29.80
N PRO A 90 -1.20 10.07 29.85
CA PRO A 90 -1.11 11.53 29.73
C PRO A 90 -1.80 12.01 28.45
N ASP A 91 -2.42 13.18 28.49
CA ASP A 91 -3.21 13.73 27.37
C ASP A 91 -2.41 13.79 26.05
N GLU A 92 -1.11 14.12 26.13
CA GLU A 92 -0.20 14.11 24.98
C GLU A 92 -0.11 12.74 24.31
N VAL A 93 -0.06 11.66 25.11
CA VAL A 93 -0.01 10.28 24.61
C VAL A 93 -1.35 9.88 24.00
N ALA A 94 -2.46 10.31 24.60
CA ALA A 94 -3.79 10.06 24.05
C ALA A 94 -3.98 10.73 22.68
N LEU A 95 -3.52 11.98 22.52
CA LEU A 95 -3.53 12.69 21.24
C LEU A 95 -2.65 12.02 20.19
N LEU A 96 -1.45 11.58 20.56
CA LEU A 96 -0.56 10.84 19.65
C LEU A 96 -1.17 9.52 19.17
N LEU A 97 -1.82 8.76 20.06
CA LEU A 97 -2.52 7.53 19.70
C LEU A 97 -3.71 7.80 18.78
N ALA A 98 -4.50 8.85 19.05
CA ALA A 98 -5.61 9.24 18.17
C ALA A 98 -5.11 9.58 16.76
N ARG A 99 -4.03 10.35 16.65
CA ARG A 99 -3.39 10.66 15.36
C ARG A 99 -2.90 9.41 14.63
N ARG A 100 -2.23 8.49 15.34
CA ARG A 100 -1.79 7.19 14.78
C ARG A 100 -2.94 6.37 14.23
N ARG A 101 -4.08 6.33 14.92
CA ARG A 101 -5.29 5.64 14.45
C ARG A 101 -5.81 6.26 13.17
N GLN A 102 -5.92 7.59 13.14
CA GLN A 102 -6.35 8.32 11.95
C GLN A 102 -5.41 8.05 10.76
N GLU A 103 -4.10 8.16 10.94
CA GLU A 103 -3.11 7.89 9.88
C GLU A 103 -3.22 6.45 9.33
N ARG A 104 -3.44 5.47 10.21
CA ARG A 104 -3.65 4.07 9.82
C ARG A 104 -4.96 3.91 9.04
N ASP A 105 -6.04 4.51 9.52
CA ASP A 105 -7.35 4.38 8.90
C ASP A 105 -7.34 5.03 7.50
N GLU A 106 -6.72 6.21 7.35
CA GLU A 106 -6.46 6.85 6.06
C GLU A 106 -5.62 5.96 5.12
N GLN A 107 -4.60 5.30 5.64
CA GLN A 107 -3.77 4.38 4.85
C GLN A 107 -4.57 3.16 4.37
N LEU A 108 -5.43 2.59 5.24
CA LEU A 108 -6.29 1.47 4.88
C LEU A 108 -7.29 1.88 3.80
N GLU A 109 -7.88 3.08 3.90
CA GLU A 109 -8.78 3.61 2.87
C GLU A 109 -8.08 3.79 1.53
N ARG A 110 -6.85 4.32 1.51
CA ARG A 110 -6.06 4.41 0.26
C ARG A 110 -5.77 3.04 -0.36
N VAL A 111 -5.44 2.03 0.46
CA VAL A 111 -5.22 0.66 -0.02
C VAL A 111 -6.50 0.08 -0.60
N ARG A 112 -7.63 0.21 0.09
CA ARG A 112 -8.94 -0.23 -0.40
C ARG A 112 -9.32 0.44 -1.71
N ALA A 113 -9.15 1.76 -1.79
CA ALA A 113 -9.43 2.53 -2.99
C ALA A 113 -8.55 2.08 -4.17
N ARG A 114 -7.27 1.80 -3.92
CA ARG A 114 -6.36 1.24 -4.92
C ARG A 114 -6.81 -0.14 -5.39
N THR A 115 -7.15 -1.06 -4.47
CA THR A 115 -7.65 -2.40 -4.84
C THR A 115 -8.93 -2.27 -5.66
N ALA A 116 -9.88 -1.44 -5.24
CA ALA A 116 -11.13 -1.21 -5.94
C ALA A 116 -10.90 -0.65 -7.36
N LEU A 117 -9.99 0.31 -7.52
CA LEU A 117 -9.61 0.85 -8.82
C LEU A 117 -9.03 -0.25 -9.72
N LEU A 118 -8.06 -1.04 -9.24
CA LEU A 118 -7.42 -2.09 -10.02
C LEU A 118 -8.38 -3.23 -10.39
N ALA A 119 -9.38 -3.50 -9.55
CA ALA A 119 -10.42 -4.49 -9.80
C ALA A 119 -11.31 -4.13 -11.00
N GLN A 120 -11.35 -2.86 -11.43
CA GLN A 120 -12.10 -2.45 -12.62
C GLN A 120 -11.48 -2.95 -13.94
N GLY A 121 -10.20 -3.35 -13.92
CA GLY A 121 -9.49 -3.86 -15.09
C GLY A 121 -9.81 -5.32 -15.37
N GLU A 122 -10.51 -5.59 -16.47
CA GLU A 122 -10.91 -6.93 -16.90
C GLU A 122 -9.80 -7.63 -17.69
N THR A 123 -9.04 -6.88 -18.50
CA THR A 123 -7.94 -7.40 -19.32
C THR A 123 -6.57 -7.08 -18.71
N PRO A 124 -5.50 -7.81 -19.08
CA PRO A 124 -4.14 -7.49 -18.65
C PRO A 124 -3.73 -6.05 -18.99
N GLU A 125 -4.09 -5.54 -20.17
CA GLU A 125 -3.77 -4.18 -20.62
C GLU A 125 -4.52 -3.14 -19.79
N GLN A 126 -5.81 -3.36 -19.51
CA GLN A 126 -6.59 -2.48 -18.62
C GLN A 126 -5.97 -2.42 -17.22
N ARG A 127 -5.56 -3.56 -16.65
CA ARG A 127 -4.89 -3.61 -15.34
C ARG A 127 -3.53 -2.90 -15.36
N ALA A 128 -2.77 -3.04 -16.44
CA ALA A 128 -1.49 -2.35 -16.59
C ALA A 128 -1.68 -0.82 -16.63
N VAL A 129 -2.66 -0.34 -17.41
CA VAL A 129 -3.05 1.08 -17.45
C VAL A 129 -3.46 1.57 -16.06
N LEU A 130 -4.39 0.88 -15.40
CA LEU A 130 -4.87 1.27 -14.07
C LEU A 130 -3.76 1.25 -13.01
N THR A 131 -2.77 0.35 -13.14
CA THR A 131 -1.60 0.31 -12.25
C THR A 131 -0.75 1.57 -12.38
N ARG A 132 -0.54 2.06 -13.61
CA ARG A 132 0.18 3.32 -13.86
C ARG A 132 -0.60 4.54 -13.39
N VAL A 133 -1.91 4.58 -13.66
CA VAL A 133 -2.78 5.66 -13.17
C VAL A 133 -2.80 5.69 -11.64
N ALA A 134 -2.94 4.54 -10.98
CA ALA A 134 -2.93 4.44 -9.52
C ALA A 134 -1.61 4.91 -8.89
N ALA A 135 -0.48 4.86 -9.63
CA ALA A 135 0.80 5.38 -9.14
C ALA A 135 0.82 6.92 -9.07
N VAL A 136 0.03 7.61 -9.88
CA VAL A 136 -0.05 9.09 -9.90
C VAL A 136 -1.31 9.65 -9.24
N THR A 137 -2.06 8.81 -8.52
CA THR A 137 -3.39 9.15 -7.98
C THR A 137 -3.35 9.19 -6.45
N PRO A 138 -3.41 10.38 -5.81
CA PRO A 138 -3.23 10.53 -4.36
C PRO A 138 -4.23 9.77 -3.51
N TRP A 139 -5.51 9.79 -3.89
CA TRP A 139 -6.56 9.08 -3.15
C TRP A 139 -6.41 7.54 -3.22
N ALA A 140 -5.65 7.02 -4.18
CA ALA A 140 -5.29 5.60 -4.30
C ALA A 140 -3.87 5.30 -3.76
N GLY A 141 -3.32 6.22 -2.96
CA GLY A 141 -1.98 6.08 -2.37
C GLY A 141 -0.82 6.29 -3.34
N GLY A 142 -1.08 6.86 -4.52
CA GLY A 142 -0.05 7.31 -5.46
C GLY A 142 0.50 8.70 -5.13
N GLU A 143 1.55 9.09 -5.85
CA GLU A 143 2.12 10.43 -5.77
C GLU A 143 1.31 11.41 -6.63
N THR A 144 1.24 12.69 -6.27
CA THR A 144 0.54 13.66 -7.11
C THR A 144 1.33 13.88 -8.40
N GLY A 145 0.76 13.55 -9.54
CA GLY A 145 1.42 13.72 -10.84
C GLY A 145 0.43 13.74 -12.01
N ALA A 146 0.90 14.22 -13.15
CA ALA A 146 0.14 14.20 -14.40
C ALA A 146 0.66 13.07 -15.29
N LEU A 147 -0.15 12.04 -15.53
CA LEU A 147 0.19 10.96 -16.44
C LEU A 147 -0.34 11.28 -17.84
N ARG A 148 0.55 11.37 -18.83
CA ARG A 148 0.17 11.65 -20.22
C ARG A 148 -0.11 10.36 -20.99
N TYR A 149 -1.03 10.45 -21.94
CA TYR A 149 -1.39 9.39 -22.86
C TYR A 149 -0.17 8.82 -23.61
N THR A 150 0.70 9.69 -24.12
CA THR A 150 1.91 9.26 -24.85
C THR A 150 2.89 8.53 -23.94
N GLN A 151 3.09 9.01 -22.72
CA GLN A 151 3.92 8.34 -21.72
C GLN A 151 3.39 6.94 -21.39
N LEU A 152 2.06 6.78 -21.31
CA LEU A 152 1.43 5.47 -21.13
C LEU A 152 1.72 4.52 -22.30
N LEU A 153 1.67 5.01 -23.53
CA LEU A 153 1.99 4.20 -24.71
C LEU A 153 3.47 3.79 -24.70
N ASP A 154 4.38 4.73 -24.43
CA ASP A 154 5.83 4.47 -24.40
C ASP A 154 6.17 3.40 -23.36
N ASP A 155 5.54 3.48 -22.18
CA ASP A 155 5.78 2.55 -21.06
C ASP A 155 5.17 1.16 -21.28
N LEU A 156 4.00 1.08 -21.93
CA LEU A 156 3.21 -0.17 -22.01
C LEU A 156 3.34 -0.88 -23.36
N ALA A 157 3.73 -0.17 -24.42
CA ALA A 157 3.98 -0.72 -25.74
C ALA A 157 5.38 -0.35 -26.25
N PRO A 158 6.45 -0.68 -25.49
CA PRO A 158 7.80 -0.34 -25.91
C PRO A 158 8.12 -1.03 -27.23
N LYS A 159 8.74 -0.29 -28.17
CA LYS A 159 9.08 -0.66 -29.57
C LYS A 159 8.04 -0.35 -30.64
N GLY A 160 6.93 0.31 -30.30
CA GLY A 160 6.01 0.89 -31.30
C GLY A 160 5.27 -0.13 -32.16
N GLY A 161 5.03 -1.33 -31.63
CA GLY A 161 4.27 -2.35 -32.33
C GLY A 161 2.79 -1.99 -32.35
N ALA A 162 2.23 -1.77 -33.55
CA ALA A 162 0.83 -1.33 -33.73
C ALA A 162 -0.21 -2.17 -32.97
N VAL A 163 0.02 -3.49 -32.84
CA VAL A 163 -0.88 -4.39 -32.08
C VAL A 163 -0.88 -4.05 -30.59
N ALA A 164 0.29 -3.81 -30.00
CA ALA A 164 0.43 -3.48 -28.58
C ALA A 164 -0.11 -2.07 -28.29
N GLU A 165 0.23 -1.09 -29.13
CA GLU A 165 -0.31 0.27 -29.03
C GLU A 165 -1.84 0.27 -29.12
N MET A 166 -2.41 -0.47 -30.07
CA MET A 166 -3.86 -0.56 -30.23
C MET A 166 -4.53 -1.32 -29.07
N ALA A 167 -3.84 -2.26 -28.43
CA ALA A 167 -4.34 -2.92 -27.23
C ALA A 167 -4.42 -1.93 -26.05
N VAL A 168 -3.39 -1.09 -25.86
CA VAL A 168 -3.39 -0.02 -24.85
C VAL A 168 -4.44 1.05 -25.16
N HIS A 169 -4.57 1.45 -26.43
CA HIS A 169 -5.59 2.41 -26.87
C HIS A 169 -7.00 1.89 -26.59
N ARG A 170 -7.29 0.64 -26.96
CA ARG A 170 -8.58 -0.01 -26.64
C ARG A 170 -8.83 -0.08 -25.14
N ALA A 171 -7.82 -0.46 -24.35
CA ALA A 171 -7.94 -0.50 -22.90
C ALA A 171 -8.30 0.87 -22.30
N LEU A 172 -7.62 1.93 -22.74
CA LEU A 172 -7.90 3.30 -22.30
C LEU A 172 -9.31 3.76 -22.70
N TRP A 173 -9.70 3.50 -23.95
CA TRP A 173 -11.03 3.84 -24.44
C TRP A 173 -12.13 3.15 -23.63
N THR A 174 -12.04 1.83 -23.45
CA THR A 174 -13.02 1.05 -22.68
C THR A 174 -13.12 1.52 -21.22
N LEU A 175 -11.98 1.83 -20.58
CA LEU A 175 -11.99 2.36 -19.20
C LEU A 175 -12.58 3.77 -19.11
N ALA A 176 -12.39 4.61 -20.14
CA ALA A 176 -12.98 5.93 -20.21
C ALA A 176 -14.50 5.87 -20.46
N GLU A 177 -14.97 4.99 -21.36
CA GLU A 177 -16.39 4.75 -21.58
C GLU A 177 -17.12 4.30 -20.32
N ARG A 178 -16.47 3.43 -19.54
CA ARG A 178 -16.96 2.96 -18.24
C ARG A 178 -16.82 3.99 -17.12
N ARG A 179 -16.32 5.20 -17.42
CA ARG A 179 -16.07 6.28 -16.45
C ARG A 179 -15.16 5.87 -15.28
N VAL A 180 -14.23 4.95 -15.54
CA VAL A 180 -13.15 4.62 -14.58
C VAL A 180 -12.03 5.64 -14.72
N LEU A 181 -11.78 6.11 -15.94
CA LEU A 181 -10.77 7.11 -16.26
C LEU A 181 -11.41 8.32 -16.95
N ALA A 182 -10.78 9.48 -16.77
CA ALA A 182 -11.00 10.65 -17.60
C ALA A 182 -9.71 10.98 -18.36
N VAL A 183 -9.86 11.42 -19.61
CA VAL A 183 -8.76 11.91 -20.43
C VAL A 183 -9.05 13.36 -20.78
N SER A 184 -8.13 14.26 -20.41
CA SER A 184 -8.26 15.69 -20.72
C SER A 184 -7.97 15.97 -22.20
N PRO A 185 -8.36 17.15 -22.73
CA PRO A 185 -7.99 17.56 -24.09
C PRO A 185 -6.48 17.60 -24.35
N HIS A 186 -5.67 17.74 -23.29
CA HIS A 186 -4.20 17.73 -23.36
C HIS A 186 -3.60 16.32 -23.20
N GLY A 187 -4.44 15.29 -23.23
CA GLY A 187 -4.03 13.89 -23.11
C GLY A 187 -3.59 13.50 -21.70
N VAL A 188 -4.02 14.21 -20.66
CA VAL A 188 -3.76 13.81 -19.27
C VAL A 188 -4.79 12.78 -18.85
N VAL A 189 -4.35 11.64 -18.33
CA VAL A 189 -5.19 10.54 -17.88
C VAL A 189 -5.27 10.57 -16.37
N THR A 190 -6.50 10.61 -15.84
CA THR A 190 -6.78 10.64 -14.40
C THR A 190 -7.80 9.58 -14.03
N ALA A 191 -7.64 8.93 -12.88
CA ALA A 191 -8.68 8.05 -12.35
C ALA A 191 -9.84 8.85 -11.76
N ILE A 192 -11.06 8.39 -12.02
CA ILE A 192 -12.27 8.93 -11.42
C ILE A 192 -12.47 8.21 -10.08
N PRO A 193 -12.66 8.92 -8.96
CA PRO A 193 -12.95 8.28 -7.68
C PRO A 193 -14.21 7.43 -7.79
N THR A 194 -14.07 6.13 -7.57
CA THR A 194 -15.23 5.26 -7.39
C THR A 194 -15.79 5.57 -6.01
N LEU A 195 -16.84 6.39 -5.94
CA LEU A 195 -17.63 6.56 -4.73
C LEU A 195 -18.24 5.19 -4.40
N THR A 196 -17.61 4.45 -3.50
CA THR A 196 -18.28 3.32 -2.85
C THR A 196 -19.43 3.92 -2.06
N ALA A 197 -20.67 3.56 -2.42
CA ALA A 197 -21.86 3.99 -1.71
C ALA A 197 -21.68 3.71 -0.21
N VAL A 198 -21.78 4.75 0.61
CA VAL A 198 -21.98 4.60 2.05
C VAL A 198 -23.30 3.83 2.21
N PRO A 199 -23.35 2.66 2.89
CA PRO A 199 -24.63 2.09 3.24
C PRO A 199 -25.33 3.12 4.12
N ASP A 200 -26.48 3.59 3.64
CA ASP A 200 -27.36 4.54 4.30
C ASP A 200 -27.82 3.95 5.64
N ALA A 201 -27.01 4.12 6.68
CA ALA A 201 -27.43 3.89 8.04
C ALA A 201 -28.25 5.11 8.45
N LEU A 202 -29.51 5.14 8.01
CA LEU A 202 -30.50 6.06 8.54
C LEU A 202 -30.53 5.90 10.07
N PRO A 203 -30.38 6.98 10.86
CA PRO A 203 -30.70 6.91 12.28
C PRO A 203 -32.22 6.74 12.40
N SER A 204 -32.66 5.58 12.92
CA SER A 204 -34.04 5.41 13.36
C SER A 204 -34.33 6.39 14.52
N PRO A 205 -35.54 6.97 14.56
CA PRO A 205 -35.95 7.96 15.57
C PRO A 205 -36.04 7.37 16.99
#